data_AF-V4CF46-F1
#
_entry.id   AF-V4CF46-F1
#
_cell.length_a   1.000
_cell.length_b   1.000
_cell.length_c   1.000
_cell.angle_alpha   90.00
_cell.angle_beta   90.00
_cell.angle_gamma   90.00
#
_symmetry.space_group_name_H-M   'P 1'
#
loop_
_entity.id
_entity.type
_entity.pdbx_description
1 polymer ?
#
loop_
_entity_poly.entity_id
_entity_poly.type
_entity_poly.pdbx_seq_one_letter_code
_entity_poly.pdbx_strand_id
1 'polypeptide(L)'
;MKISRGVRQETEVDELDLVSIGNQIVFDENGNKIKFGDVYKKQKTIIVFTRHLLCFMCKEYVEDLAVVPLEYLQDADVRIVVICPAPHKFIKPFRKVTGYNYSMYSDPDRNIYKAFGFKEKLTSTTLSKSKHVKSGFIMGVLSSTWRAMKVQEYQGDVKQQGGSLIIGPGNIIHYSHLDQNPTDHMAINDLLQISGVQTVSFPRDPRVIQV
;
A
#
# COMPACT_ATOMS: atom_id res chain seq x y z
N MET A 1 -13.59 15.45 -29.77
CA MET A 1 -12.18 15.29 -29.39
C MET A 1 -12.14 14.29 -28.23
N LYS A 2 -11.83 13.02 -28.50
CA LYS A 2 -11.86 11.94 -27.49
C LYS A 2 -10.60 12.02 -26.64
N ILE A 3 -10.75 12.29 -25.34
CA ILE A 3 -9.66 12.29 -24.37
C ILE A 3 -9.41 10.84 -23.98
N SER A 4 -8.33 10.25 -24.51
CA SER A 4 -7.85 8.93 -24.10
C SER A 4 -7.31 9.03 -22.66
N ARG A 5 -8.09 8.54 -21.69
CA ARG A 5 -7.56 8.18 -20.39
C ARG A 5 -6.68 6.96 -20.60
N GLY A 6 -5.37 7.14 -20.44
CA GLY A 6 -4.39 6.06 -20.53
C GLY A 6 -4.57 5.07 -19.39
N VAL A 7 -5.46 4.11 -19.57
CA VAL A 7 -5.42 2.83 -18.85
C VAL A 7 -4.16 2.13 -19.37
N ARG A 8 -3.14 1.99 -18.54
CA ARG A 8 -1.96 1.17 -18.87
C ARG A 8 -2.30 -0.30 -18.64
N GLN A 9 -1.90 -1.12 -19.60
CA GLN A 9 -2.07 -2.57 -19.62
C GLN A 9 -1.68 -3.21 -18.29
N GLU A 10 -2.58 -4.06 -17.81
CA GLU A 10 -2.43 -4.94 -16.65
C GLU A 10 -1.09 -5.67 -16.71
N THR A 11 -0.43 -5.79 -15.57
CA THR A 11 0.62 -6.80 -15.44
C THR A 11 -0.11 -8.14 -15.46
N GLU A 12 -0.16 -8.81 -16.61
CA GLU A 12 -0.65 -10.19 -16.74
C GLU A 12 0.28 -11.07 -15.91
N VAL A 13 -0.08 -11.28 -14.65
CA VAL A 13 0.47 -12.35 -13.82
C VAL A 13 -0.33 -13.58 -14.18
N ASP A 14 0.32 -14.61 -14.72
CA ASP A 14 -0.34 -15.87 -15.03
C ASP A 14 -0.92 -16.49 -13.74
N GLU A 15 -2.00 -17.25 -13.85
CA GLU A 15 -2.63 -17.94 -12.72
C GLU A 15 -1.63 -18.87 -12.01
N LEU A 16 -0.77 -19.53 -12.78
CA LEU A 16 0.33 -20.36 -12.28
C LEU A 16 1.34 -19.55 -11.45
N ASP A 17 1.64 -18.32 -11.88
CA ASP A 17 2.53 -17.41 -11.14
C ASP A 17 1.87 -16.96 -9.84
N LEU A 18 0.56 -16.68 -9.84
CA LEU A 18 -0.13 -16.25 -8.63
C LEU A 18 -0.25 -17.36 -7.57
N VAL A 19 -0.38 -18.62 -7.98
CA VAL A 19 -0.28 -19.78 -7.07
C VAL A 19 1.11 -19.83 -6.40
N SER A 20 2.17 -19.66 -7.18
CA SER A 20 3.55 -19.63 -6.69
C SER A 20 3.78 -18.47 -5.72
N ILE A 21 3.32 -17.27 -6.09
CA ILE A 21 3.37 -16.07 -5.24
C ILE A 21 2.55 -16.27 -3.97
N GLY A 22 1.38 -16.89 -4.06
CA GLY A 22 0.52 -17.23 -2.92
C GLY A 22 1.19 -18.15 -1.89
N ASN A 23 2.18 -18.94 -2.29
CA ASN A 23 2.95 -19.79 -1.38
C ASN A 23 4.08 -19.07 -0.65
N GLN A 24 4.41 -17.83 -1.02
CA GLN A 24 5.38 -17.01 -0.30
C GLN A 24 4.90 -16.71 1.13
N ILE A 25 5.83 -16.52 2.04
CA ILE A 25 5.54 -16.27 3.46
C ILE A 25 5.60 -14.78 3.76
N VAL A 26 4.56 -14.29 4.44
CA VAL A 26 4.56 -13.01 5.15
C VAL A 26 4.46 -13.25 6.64
N PHE A 27 4.85 -12.25 7.44
CA PHE A 27 4.80 -12.31 8.88
C PHE A 27 3.73 -11.37 9.42
N ASP A 28 2.88 -11.84 10.32
CA ASP A 28 1.98 -10.95 11.07
C ASP A 28 2.74 -10.12 12.11
N GLU A 29 2.05 -9.25 12.84
CA GLU A 29 2.65 -8.38 13.86
C GLU A 29 3.26 -9.11 15.07
N ASN A 30 3.01 -10.40 15.24
CA ASN A 30 3.57 -11.25 16.28
C ASN A 30 4.70 -12.15 15.73
N GLY A 31 5.02 -12.05 14.44
CA GLY A 31 6.04 -12.86 13.79
C GLY A 31 5.55 -14.25 13.35
N ASN A 32 4.23 -14.51 13.37
CA ASN A 32 3.68 -15.76 12.86
C ASN A 32 3.80 -15.78 11.33
N LYS A 33 4.16 -16.94 10.78
CA LYS A 33 4.27 -17.17 9.34
C LYS A 33 2.88 -17.40 8.73
N ILE A 34 2.53 -16.61 7.73
CA ILE A 34 1.27 -16.68 6.99
C ILE A 34 1.60 -16.86 5.51
N LYS A 35 0.94 -17.79 4.82
CA LYS A 35 1.05 -17.86 3.36
C LYS A 35 0.37 -16.65 2.75
N PHE A 36 0.99 -15.99 1.78
CA PHE A 36 0.42 -14.80 1.16
C PHE A 36 -0.97 -15.07 0.56
N GLY A 37 -1.21 -16.25 -0.01
CA GLY A 37 -2.52 -16.68 -0.50
C GLY A 37 -3.61 -16.66 0.58
N ASP A 38 -3.26 -16.95 1.83
CA ASP A 38 -4.22 -16.93 2.95
C ASP A 38 -4.74 -15.53 3.26
N VAL A 39 -4.02 -14.48 2.82
CA VAL A 39 -4.43 -13.09 3.01
C VAL A 39 -5.70 -12.77 2.22
N TYR A 40 -5.83 -13.30 1.00
CA TYR A 40 -6.91 -12.94 0.06
C TYR A 40 -7.79 -14.13 -0.38
N LYS A 41 -7.45 -15.38 -0.04
CA LYS A 41 -8.17 -16.57 -0.56
C LYS A 41 -9.68 -16.56 -0.33
N LYS A 42 -10.16 -15.97 0.77
CA LYS A 42 -11.58 -16.02 1.17
C LYS A 42 -12.39 -14.80 0.73
N GLN A 43 -11.74 -13.66 0.48
CA GLN A 43 -12.41 -12.37 0.39
C GLN A 43 -11.61 -11.43 -0.50
N LYS A 44 -12.31 -10.59 -1.28
CA LYS A 44 -11.66 -9.55 -2.08
C LYS A 44 -10.87 -8.63 -1.15
N THR A 45 -9.59 -8.46 -1.43
CA THR A 45 -8.66 -7.78 -0.54
C THR A 45 -7.90 -6.71 -1.32
N ILE A 46 -8.01 -5.47 -0.88
CA ILE A 46 -7.14 -4.36 -1.28
C ILE A 46 -5.84 -4.51 -0.50
N ILE A 47 -4.74 -4.77 -1.19
CA ILE A 47 -3.41 -4.96 -0.61
C ILE A 47 -2.54 -3.77 -1.00
N VAL A 48 -2.17 -2.96 -0.02
CA VAL A 48 -1.29 -1.80 -0.19
C VAL A 48 0.13 -2.16 0.23
N PHE A 49 1.09 -2.00 -0.68
CA PHE A 49 2.50 -2.25 -0.48
C PHE A 49 3.22 -0.94 -0.19
N THR A 50 3.85 -0.85 0.98
CA THR A 50 4.65 0.32 1.36
C THR A 50 6.09 0.20 0.87
N ARG A 51 6.77 1.33 0.71
CA ARG A 51 8.19 1.35 0.28
C ARG A 51 9.15 0.98 1.40
N HIS A 52 8.91 1.59 2.55
CA HIS A 52 9.61 1.37 3.82
C HIS A 52 8.82 2.11 4.92
N LEU A 53 8.94 1.66 6.16
CA LEU A 53 8.14 2.21 7.27
C LEU A 53 8.61 3.58 7.78
N LEU A 54 9.77 4.04 7.32
CA LEU A 54 10.31 5.37 7.61
C LEU A 54 9.88 6.45 6.60
N CYS A 55 9.21 6.07 5.52
CA CYS A 55 8.79 7.01 4.47
C CYS A 55 7.62 7.87 4.97
N PHE A 56 7.78 9.20 5.06
CA PHE A 56 6.67 10.07 5.44
C PHE A 56 5.48 9.97 4.47
N MET A 57 5.71 9.79 3.17
CA MET A 57 4.64 9.65 2.18
C MET A 57 3.84 8.36 2.41
N CYS A 58 4.52 7.23 2.68
CA CYS A 58 3.82 5.99 3.01
C CYS A 58 3.11 6.08 4.37
N LYS A 59 3.69 6.80 5.34
CA LYS A 59 3.04 7.07 6.64
C LYS A 59 1.74 7.84 6.41
N GLU A 60 1.78 8.95 5.69
CA GLU A 60 0.60 9.80 5.43
C GLU A 60 -0.47 9.08 4.63
N TYR A 61 -0.05 8.26 3.65
CA TYR A 61 -0.97 7.40 2.91
C TYR A 61 -1.68 6.39 3.82
N VAL A 62 -0.94 5.73 4.71
CA VAL A 62 -1.53 4.77 5.66
C VAL A 62 -2.38 5.46 6.73
N GLU A 63 -2.07 6.70 7.11
CA GLU A 63 -2.95 7.53 7.94
C GLU A 63 -4.28 7.82 7.25
N ASP A 64 -4.27 8.14 5.95
CA ASP A 64 -5.52 8.28 5.20
C ASP A 64 -6.26 6.94 5.08
N LEU A 65 -5.53 5.84 4.86
CA LEU A 65 -6.13 4.50 4.78
C LEU A 65 -6.81 4.10 6.10
N ALA A 66 -6.31 4.58 7.23
CA ALA A 66 -6.90 4.37 8.55
C ALA A 66 -8.26 5.08 8.75
N VAL A 67 -8.59 6.07 7.91
CA VAL A 67 -9.86 6.81 7.96
C VAL A 67 -11.01 6.03 7.34
N VAL A 68 -10.73 5.04 6.48
CA VAL A 68 -11.77 4.20 5.87
C VAL A 68 -12.56 3.52 6.98
N PRO A 69 -13.90 3.66 7.07
CA PRO A 69 -14.71 3.00 8.08
C PRO A 69 -14.76 1.48 7.87
N LEU A 70 -14.80 0.73 8.98
CA LEU A 70 -14.89 -0.73 8.92
C LEU A 70 -16.25 -1.16 8.34
N GLU A 71 -17.32 -0.41 8.61
CA GLU A 71 -18.65 -0.74 8.11
C GLU A 71 -18.68 -0.75 6.58
N TYR A 72 -18.00 0.20 5.92
CA TYR A 72 -17.97 0.28 4.46
C TYR A 72 -17.29 -0.95 3.84
N LEU A 73 -16.28 -1.49 4.51
CA LEU A 73 -15.57 -2.69 4.10
C LEU A 73 -16.43 -3.94 4.31
N GLN A 74 -17.13 -4.02 5.44
CA GLN A 74 -18.02 -5.13 5.78
C GLN A 74 -19.23 -5.20 4.83
N ASP A 75 -19.88 -4.08 4.53
CA ASP A 75 -21.03 -4.01 3.64
C ASP A 75 -20.70 -4.48 2.20
N ALA A 76 -19.45 -4.27 1.77
CA ALA A 76 -18.97 -4.68 0.45
C ALA A 76 -18.30 -6.07 0.41
N ASP A 77 -18.19 -6.76 1.56
CA ASP A 77 -17.39 -7.97 1.71
C ASP A 77 -15.94 -7.81 1.19
N VAL A 78 -15.29 -6.71 1.56
CA VAL A 78 -13.92 -6.36 1.18
C VAL A 78 -13.02 -6.21 2.41
N ARG A 79 -11.74 -6.57 2.26
CA ARG A 79 -10.70 -6.27 3.25
C ARG A 79 -9.67 -5.28 2.73
N ILE A 80 -9.05 -4.55 3.65
CA ILE A 80 -7.85 -3.76 3.39
C ILE A 80 -6.70 -4.33 4.21
N VAL A 81 -5.55 -4.48 3.56
CA VAL A 81 -4.32 -5.00 4.15
C VAL A 81 -3.15 -4.13 3.72
N VAL A 82 -2.20 -3.90 4.64
CA VAL A 82 -0.91 -3.28 4.30
C VAL A 82 0.19 -4.34 4.36
N ILE A 83 1.09 -4.36 3.38
CA ILE A 83 2.33 -5.13 3.41
C ILE A 83 3.52 -4.17 3.44
N CYS A 84 4.54 -4.47 4.25
CA CYS A 84 5.74 -3.66 4.35
C CYS A 84 7.04 -4.47 4.21
N PRO A 85 8.09 -3.91 3.58
CA PRO A 85 9.38 -4.56 3.40
C PRO A 85 10.29 -4.28 4.60
N ALA A 86 9.79 -4.56 5.81
CA ALA A 86 10.48 -4.30 7.07
C ALA A 86 10.18 -5.42 8.08
N PRO A 87 11.06 -5.73 9.04
CA PRO A 87 10.81 -6.73 10.07
C PRO A 87 9.49 -6.51 10.83
N HIS A 88 8.77 -7.59 11.13
CA HIS A 88 7.45 -7.55 11.78
C HIS A 88 7.39 -6.75 13.08
N LYS A 89 8.49 -6.69 13.84
CA LYS A 89 8.60 -5.91 15.09
C LYS A 89 8.25 -4.42 14.92
N PHE A 90 8.31 -3.89 13.69
CA PHE A 90 7.96 -2.51 13.37
C PHE A 90 6.48 -2.28 13.04
N ILE A 91 5.68 -3.36 12.87
CA ILE A 91 4.25 -3.25 12.56
C ILE A 91 3.50 -2.54 13.71
N LYS A 92 3.63 -3.03 14.95
CA LYS A 92 2.92 -2.43 16.11
C LYS A 92 3.26 -0.94 16.32
N PRO A 93 4.54 -0.53 16.33
CA PRO A 93 4.89 0.89 16.37
C PRO A 93 4.34 1.70 15.20
N PHE A 94 4.36 1.15 13.98
CA PHE A 94 3.85 1.84 12.80
C PHE A 94 2.33 2.06 12.87
N ARG A 95 1.56 1.02 13.23
CA ARG A 95 0.11 1.13 13.46
C ARG A 95 -0.22 2.18 14.53
N LYS A 96 0.54 2.21 15.63
CA LYS A 96 0.32 3.20 16.71
C LYS A 96 0.48 4.64 16.21
N VAL A 97 1.45 4.92 15.34
CA VAL A 97 1.68 6.28 14.85
C VAL A 97 0.78 6.68 13.68
N THR A 98 0.19 5.71 12.97
CA THR A 98 -0.73 5.99 11.85
C THR A 98 -2.21 5.88 12.22
N GLY A 99 -2.54 5.25 13.37
CA GLY A 99 -3.91 4.89 13.72
C GLY A 99 -4.48 3.73 12.89
N TYR A 100 -3.64 3.03 12.11
CA TYR A 100 -4.10 1.98 11.20
C TYR A 100 -4.50 0.70 11.95
N ASN A 101 -5.81 0.44 11.98
CA ASN A 101 -6.41 -0.63 12.77
C ASN A 101 -6.71 -1.91 11.98
N TYR A 102 -6.47 -1.93 10.67
CA TYR A 102 -6.61 -3.13 9.84
C TYR A 102 -5.36 -4.03 9.87
N SER A 103 -5.47 -5.21 9.25
CA SER A 103 -4.37 -6.17 9.19
C SER A 103 -3.17 -5.60 8.43
N MET A 104 -1.97 -5.89 8.96
CA MET A 104 -0.70 -5.52 8.34
C MET A 104 0.26 -6.70 8.43
N TYR A 105 1.03 -6.92 7.36
CA TYR A 105 2.00 -8.00 7.28
C TYR A 105 3.37 -7.49 6.82
N SER A 106 4.39 -8.28 7.12
CA SER A 106 5.79 -8.01 6.85
C SER A 106 6.31 -9.00 5.80
N ASP A 107 6.95 -8.48 4.76
CA ASP A 107 7.72 -9.25 3.76
C ASP A 107 9.16 -8.70 3.74
N PRO A 108 9.99 -9.04 4.75
CA PRO A 108 11.29 -8.40 4.97
C PRO A 108 12.28 -8.65 3.82
N ASP A 109 12.18 -9.82 3.17
CA ASP A 109 13.05 -10.23 2.05
C ASP A 109 12.53 -9.74 0.69
N ARG A 110 11.37 -9.08 0.69
CA ARG A 110 10.72 -8.49 -0.47
C ARG A 110 10.37 -9.52 -1.54
N ASN A 111 10.09 -10.75 -1.14
CA ASN A 111 9.84 -11.85 -2.08
C ASN A 111 8.59 -11.58 -2.93
N ILE A 112 7.55 -11.01 -2.32
CA ILE A 112 6.30 -10.68 -3.01
C ILE A 112 6.50 -9.44 -3.90
N TYR A 113 7.22 -8.44 -3.40
CA TYR A 113 7.56 -7.25 -4.20
C TYR A 113 8.32 -7.65 -5.48
N LYS A 114 9.33 -8.52 -5.35
CA LYS A 114 10.11 -9.00 -6.50
C LYS A 114 9.25 -9.81 -7.46
N ALA A 115 8.40 -10.70 -6.94
CA ALA A 115 7.58 -11.57 -7.79
C ALA A 115 6.52 -10.80 -8.58
N PHE A 116 5.95 -9.73 -8.03
CA PHE A 116 5.06 -8.82 -8.78
C PHE A 116 5.81 -7.76 -9.60
N GLY A 117 7.15 -7.77 -9.64
CA GLY A 117 7.93 -6.86 -10.49
C GLY A 117 7.97 -5.41 -9.98
N PHE A 118 7.86 -5.18 -8.67
CA PHE A 118 7.96 -3.83 -8.10
C PHE A 118 9.34 -3.22 -8.39
N LYS A 119 9.35 -1.92 -8.71
CA LYS A 119 10.59 -1.25 -9.11
C LYS A 119 11.53 -1.02 -7.92
N GLU A 120 12.80 -1.27 -8.15
CA GLU A 120 13.90 -0.82 -7.28
C GLU A 120 14.68 0.28 -8.00
N LYS A 121 14.30 1.55 -7.79
CA LYS A 121 14.96 2.71 -8.40
C LYS A 121 15.21 3.81 -7.38
N LEU A 122 16.41 4.38 -7.42
CA LEU A 122 16.68 5.65 -6.76
C LEU A 122 15.89 6.72 -7.52
N THR A 123 15.03 7.45 -6.83
CA THR A 123 14.09 8.39 -7.45
C THR A 123 14.76 9.43 -8.34
N SER A 124 14.24 9.59 -9.55
CA SER A 124 14.42 10.81 -10.34
C SER A 124 13.63 11.95 -9.68
N THR A 125 14.19 13.15 -9.68
CA THR A 125 13.73 14.36 -8.97
C THR A 125 12.40 14.96 -9.46
N THR A 126 11.70 14.30 -10.38
CA THR A 126 10.40 14.74 -10.90
C THR A 126 9.27 14.15 -10.05
N LEU A 127 8.95 14.82 -8.94
CA LEU A 127 7.82 14.48 -8.08
C LEU A 127 6.51 14.90 -8.76
N SER A 128 5.60 13.96 -8.96
CA SER A 128 4.22 14.26 -9.38
C SER A 128 3.39 14.72 -8.18
N LYS A 129 2.32 15.48 -8.42
CA LYS A 129 1.36 15.85 -7.35
C LYS A 129 0.64 14.58 -6.87
N SER A 130 0.81 14.24 -5.59
CA SER A 130 0.08 13.15 -4.93
C SER A 130 -1.11 13.68 -4.14
N LYS A 131 -2.24 12.97 -4.16
CA LYS A 131 -3.45 13.33 -3.38
C LYS A 131 -3.30 13.09 -1.87
N HIS A 132 -2.34 12.26 -1.48
CA HIS A 132 -2.19 11.76 -0.10
C HIS A 132 -0.92 12.24 0.60
N VAL A 133 -0.12 13.07 -0.06
CA VAL A 133 1.07 13.69 0.55
C VAL A 133 0.69 15.06 1.09
N LYS A 134 0.72 15.19 2.42
CA LYS A 134 0.25 16.35 3.19
C LYS A 134 1.42 17.21 3.68
N SER A 135 2.54 16.59 4.04
CA SER A 135 3.73 17.31 4.48
C SER A 135 4.47 17.94 3.31
N GLY A 136 4.97 19.16 3.51
CA GLY A 136 5.97 19.73 2.61
C GLY A 136 7.21 18.84 2.56
N PHE A 137 7.81 18.68 1.38
CA PHE A 137 8.90 17.73 1.14
C PHE A 137 10.04 17.84 2.16
N ILE A 138 10.49 19.05 2.48
CA ILE A 138 11.58 19.31 3.45
C ILE A 138 11.21 18.79 4.85
N MET A 139 10.00 19.10 5.32
CA MET A 139 9.51 18.67 6.64
C MET A 139 9.30 17.15 6.69
N GLY A 140 8.79 16.58 5.59
CA GLY A 140 8.63 15.14 5.43
C GLY A 140 9.96 14.39 5.51
N VAL A 141 10.99 14.88 4.80
CA VAL A 141 12.35 14.33 4.87
C VAL A 141 12.91 14.44 6.28
N LEU A 142 12.80 15.60 6.94
CA LEU A 142 13.27 15.79 8.32
C LEU A 142 12.58 14.84 9.32
N SER A 143 11.29 14.61 9.16
CA SER A 143 10.54 13.66 10.01
C SER A 143 11.00 12.21 9.76
N SER A 144 11.27 11.86 8.50
CA SER A 144 11.76 10.54 8.11
C SER A 144 13.16 10.28 8.67
N THR A 145 14.06 11.28 8.59
CA THR A 145 15.42 11.19 9.14
C THR A 145 15.40 11.13 10.66
N TRP A 146 14.57 11.94 11.34
CA TRP A 146 14.38 11.83 12.79
C TRP A 146 13.97 10.42 13.18
N ARG A 147 12.97 9.84 12.50
CA ARG A 147 12.48 8.49 12.79
C ARG A 147 13.57 7.45 12.54
N ALA A 148 14.37 7.60 11.48
CA ALA A 148 15.52 6.76 11.20
C ALA A 148 16.57 6.82 12.33
N MET A 149 16.91 8.03 12.78
CA MET A 149 17.85 8.22 13.90
C MET A 149 17.37 7.60 15.21
N LYS A 150 16.06 7.64 15.47
CA LYS A 150 15.47 7.02 16.68
C LYS A 150 15.53 5.50 16.67
N VAL A 151 15.40 4.88 15.51
CA VAL A 151 15.30 3.42 15.42
C VAL A 151 16.66 2.77 15.15
N GLN A 152 17.63 3.51 14.60
CA GLN A 152 19.01 3.07 14.28
C GLN A 152 19.11 1.76 13.48
N GLU A 153 17.98 1.23 13.01
CA GLU A 153 17.86 0.01 12.23
C GLU A 153 17.18 0.32 10.90
N TYR A 154 17.69 -0.31 9.85
CA TYR A 154 17.18 -0.18 8.50
C TYR A 154 15.78 -0.82 8.37
N GLN A 155 14.78 -0.04 7.95
CA GLN A 155 13.37 -0.50 7.83
C GLN A 155 12.91 -0.62 6.36
N GLY A 156 13.79 -1.08 5.48
CA GLY A 156 13.50 -1.33 4.07
C GLY A 156 14.40 -0.56 3.12
N ASP A 157 14.36 -0.94 1.84
CA ASP A 157 15.22 -0.38 0.80
C ASP A 157 14.71 0.95 0.25
N VAL A 158 15.52 2.02 0.34
CA VAL A 158 15.15 3.34 -0.19
C VAL A 158 14.91 3.35 -1.70
N LYS A 159 15.39 2.34 -2.43
CA LYS A 159 15.11 2.16 -3.86
C LYS A 159 13.79 1.46 -4.12
N GLN A 160 13.29 0.66 -3.17
CA GLN A 160 12.03 -0.07 -3.29
C GLN A 160 10.88 0.91 -3.52
N GLN A 161 10.04 0.62 -4.51
CA GLN A 161 8.76 1.30 -4.73
C GLN A 161 7.60 0.48 -4.14
N GLY A 162 6.48 1.16 -3.92
CA GLY A 162 5.26 0.59 -3.37
C GLY A 162 4.28 0.25 -4.48
N GLY A 163 3.02 0.09 -4.11
CA GLY A 163 1.95 -0.22 -5.05
C GLY A 163 0.69 -0.68 -4.35
N SER A 164 -0.31 -1.03 -5.15
CA SER A 164 -1.60 -1.52 -4.67
C SER A 164 -2.13 -2.58 -5.60
N LEU A 165 -2.63 -3.68 -5.02
CA LEU A 165 -3.28 -4.77 -5.74
C LEU A 165 -4.69 -4.98 -5.17
N ILE A 166 -5.64 -5.40 -6.00
CA ILE A 166 -6.95 -5.90 -5.55
C ILE A 166 -7.01 -7.37 -5.96
N ILE A 167 -6.96 -8.27 -4.98
CA ILE A 167 -6.86 -9.71 -5.22
C ILE A 167 -7.98 -10.44 -4.47
N GLY A 168 -8.47 -11.53 -5.04
CA GLY A 168 -9.36 -12.49 -4.40
C GLY A 168 -10.85 -12.15 -4.54
N PRO A 169 -11.76 -13.01 -4.04
CA PRO A 169 -11.45 -14.33 -3.47
C PRO A 169 -10.79 -15.28 -4.49
N GLY A 170 -9.99 -16.22 -4.00
CA GLY A 170 -9.15 -17.07 -4.85
C GLY A 170 -7.98 -16.33 -5.53
N ASN A 171 -7.38 -16.96 -6.54
CA ASN A 171 -6.23 -16.44 -7.26
C ASN A 171 -6.65 -15.54 -8.44
N ILE A 172 -7.41 -14.48 -8.13
CA ILE A 172 -7.93 -13.55 -9.14
C ILE A 172 -7.39 -12.15 -8.83
N ILE A 173 -6.71 -11.52 -9.79
CA ILE A 173 -6.29 -10.12 -9.71
C ILE A 173 -7.36 -9.29 -10.41
N HIS A 174 -8.04 -8.41 -9.67
CA HIS A 174 -9.01 -7.46 -10.21
C HIS A 174 -8.36 -6.15 -10.64
N TYR A 175 -7.22 -5.82 -10.04
CA TYR A 175 -6.49 -4.58 -10.32
C TYR A 175 -5.06 -4.65 -9.83
N SER A 176 -4.14 -4.01 -10.56
CA SER A 176 -2.76 -3.80 -10.13
C SER A 176 -2.26 -2.40 -10.50
N HIS A 177 -1.56 -1.78 -9.54
CA HIS A 177 -0.83 -0.54 -9.75
C HIS A 177 0.52 -0.62 -9.03
N LEU A 178 1.61 -0.56 -9.80
CA LEU A 178 2.97 -0.58 -9.28
C LEU A 178 3.53 0.84 -9.34
N ASP A 179 3.85 1.41 -8.17
CA ASP A 179 4.25 2.80 -8.07
C ASP A 179 5.53 3.06 -8.88
N GLN A 180 5.50 4.08 -9.72
CA GLN A 180 6.65 4.49 -10.53
C GLN A 180 7.64 5.32 -9.71
N ASN A 181 7.16 5.99 -8.68
CA ASN A 181 7.90 6.85 -7.76
C ASN A 181 7.16 6.95 -6.41
N PRO A 182 7.76 7.53 -5.35
CA PRO A 182 7.18 7.56 -4.01
C PRO A 182 5.90 8.38 -3.86
N THR A 183 5.59 9.24 -4.83
CA THR A 183 4.36 10.05 -4.87
C THR A 183 3.25 9.41 -5.70
N ASP A 184 3.54 8.31 -6.38
CA ASP A 184 2.67 7.64 -7.35
C ASP A 184 1.69 6.64 -6.73
N HIS A 185 1.48 6.68 -5.41
CA HIS A 185 0.48 5.85 -4.76
C HIS A 185 -0.90 6.07 -5.39
N MET A 186 -1.61 4.97 -5.68
CA MET A 186 -2.98 5.03 -6.19
C MET A 186 -3.90 5.76 -5.21
N ALA A 187 -4.83 6.58 -5.70
CA ALA A 187 -5.75 7.27 -4.81
C ALA A 187 -6.67 6.27 -4.08
N ILE A 188 -6.82 6.42 -2.77
CA ILE A 188 -7.57 5.45 -1.94
C ILE A 188 -9.02 5.31 -2.43
N ASN A 189 -9.69 6.41 -2.75
CA ASN A 189 -11.07 6.36 -3.26
C ASN A 189 -11.21 5.63 -4.59
N ASP A 190 -10.15 5.59 -5.42
CA ASP A 190 -10.19 4.84 -6.66
C ASP A 190 -10.08 3.33 -6.37
N LEU A 191 -9.24 2.93 -5.39
CA LEU A 191 -9.17 1.54 -4.90
C LEU A 191 -10.49 1.07 -4.27
N LEU A 192 -11.12 1.93 -3.46
CA LEU A 192 -12.42 1.67 -2.85
C LEU A 192 -13.47 1.45 -3.94
N GLN A 193 -13.56 2.38 -4.90
CA GLN A 193 -14.54 2.31 -5.98
C GLN A 193 -14.36 1.05 -6.86
N ILE A 194 -13.13 0.71 -7.26
CA ILE A 194 -12.86 -0.51 -8.05
C ILE A 194 -13.27 -1.76 -7.26
N SER A 195 -13.11 -1.74 -5.94
CA SER A 195 -13.46 -2.88 -5.08
C SER A 195 -14.96 -3.01 -4.81
N GLY A 196 -15.76 -1.98 -5.11
CA GLY A 196 -17.19 -1.90 -4.78
C GLY A 196 -17.46 -1.30 -3.39
N VAL A 197 -16.47 -0.66 -2.78
CA VAL A 197 -16.57 -0.02 -1.46
C VAL A 197 -16.96 1.46 -1.62
N GLN A 198 -17.80 1.97 -0.72
CA GLN A 198 -18.14 3.38 -0.66
C GLN A 198 -16.89 4.25 -0.44
N THR A 199 -16.82 5.39 -1.14
CA THR A 199 -15.71 6.34 -1.02
C THR A 199 -15.81 7.16 0.27
N VAL A 200 -14.67 7.69 0.71
CA VAL A 200 -14.58 8.50 1.94
C VAL A 200 -14.08 9.91 1.65
N SER A 201 -14.43 10.85 2.51
CA SER A 201 -13.87 12.20 2.46
C SER A 201 -12.64 12.28 3.36
N PHE A 202 -11.49 12.59 2.79
CA PHE A 202 -10.31 12.90 3.59
C PHE A 202 -10.37 14.36 4.04
N PRO A 203 -10.00 14.71 5.28
CA PRO A 203 -10.10 16.09 5.81
C PRO A 203 -9.39 17.18 4.99
N ARG A 204 -8.56 16.79 4.00
CA ARG A 204 -7.85 17.69 3.08
C ARG A 204 -7.94 17.24 1.61
N ASP A 205 -8.95 16.44 1.25
CA ASP A 205 -9.25 16.15 -0.15
C ASP A 205 -9.80 17.44 -0.79
N PRO A 206 -9.14 18.04 -1.79
CA PRO A 206 -9.66 19.23 -2.47
C PRO A 206 -10.98 19.01 -3.22
N ARG A 207 -11.57 17.81 -3.16
CA ARG A 207 -12.92 17.49 -3.67
C ARG A 207 -14.07 17.89 -2.73
N VAL A 208 -13.87 18.82 -1.79
CA VAL A 208 -15.00 19.52 -1.17
C VAL A 208 -15.41 20.67 -2.08
N ILE A 209 -16.44 20.41 -2.88
CA ILE A 209 -17.26 21.46 -3.50
C ILE A 209 -17.81 22.30 -2.35
N GLN A 210 -17.37 23.55 -2.23
CA GLN A 210 -18.18 24.55 -1.55
C GLN A 210 -19.25 25.01 -2.54
N VAL A 211 -20.50 24.90 -2.08
CA VAL A 211 -21.71 25.41 -2.71
C VAL A 211 -21.62 26.93 -2.87
#